data_AF-A0A1I0S822-F1
#
_entry.id   AF-A0A1I0S822-F1
#
_cell.length_a   1.000
_cell.length_b   1.000
_cell.length_c   1.000
_cell.angle_alpha   90.00
_cell.angle_beta   90.00
_cell.angle_gamma   90.00
#
_symmetry.space_group_name_H-M   'P 1'
#
loop_
_entity.id
_entity.type
_entity.pdbx_description
1 polymer ?
#
loop_
_entity_poly.entity_id
_entity_poly.type
_entity_poly.pdbx_seq_one_letter_code
_entity_poly.pdbx_strand_id
1 'polypeptide(L)'
;MDTKNIFIACSHYAGRIKWVMHNRNEWSYIGVGDDYNEDKVNKIIAQHFPDSTIYLVIDRHHSFLTPTATAAQTIREPLQKNNLTLSNLDFTKMMVFDRIGVVKYGERY
;
A
#
# COMPACT_ATOMS: atom_id res chain seq x y z
N MET A 1 8.69 11.13 11.69
CA MET A 1 7.30 10.94 12.17
C MET A 1 7.26 9.62 12.90
N ASP A 2 6.67 9.56 14.09
CA ASP A 2 6.48 8.31 14.83
C ASP A 2 5.33 7.48 14.24
N THR A 3 5.31 6.18 14.56
CA THR A 3 4.35 5.18 14.05
C THR A 3 2.89 5.63 14.16
N LYS A 4 2.52 6.22 15.30
CA LYS A 4 1.14 6.65 15.58
C LYS A 4 0.75 7.82 14.68
N ASN A 5 1.64 8.80 14.53
CA ASN A 5 1.40 9.95 13.67
C ASN A 5 1.34 9.56 12.18
N ILE A 6 2.16 8.59 11.73
CA ILE A 6 2.06 8.05 10.36
C ILE A 6 0.68 7.42 10.13
N PHE A 7 0.22 6.57 11.06
CA PHE A 7 -1.08 5.91 10.96
C PHE A 7 -2.25 6.91 10.92
N ILE A 8 -2.22 7.91 11.80
CA ILE A 8 -3.25 8.97 11.85
C ILE A 8 -3.27 9.77 10.54
N ALA A 9 -2.12 10.21 10.05
CA ALA A 9 -2.02 10.96 8.80
C ALA A 9 -2.51 10.12 7.61
N CYS A 10 -2.06 8.87 7.50
CA CYS A 10 -2.49 7.96 6.46
C CYS A 10 -4.01 7.78 6.45
N SER A 11 -4.62 7.55 7.62
CA SER A 11 -6.07 7.40 7.76
C SER A 11 -6.83 8.68 7.38
N HIS A 12 -6.30 9.84 7.75
CA HIS A 12 -6.90 11.14 7.43
C HIS A 12 -6.90 11.42 5.91
N TYR A 13 -5.80 11.10 5.23
CA TYR A 13 -5.65 11.39 3.80
C TYR A 13 -6.26 10.32 2.89
N ALA A 14 -6.44 9.08 3.35
CA ALA A 14 -7.04 8.00 2.56
C ALA A 14 -8.42 8.36 1.99
N GLY A 15 -9.24 9.09 2.75
CA GLY A 15 -10.55 9.57 2.29
C GLY A 15 -10.50 10.66 1.21
N ARG A 16 -9.31 11.16 0.87
CA ARG A 16 -9.07 12.22 -0.13
C ARG A 16 -8.40 11.69 -1.40
N ILE A 17 -8.09 10.40 -1.45
CA ILE A 17 -7.47 9.77 -2.60
C ILE A 17 -8.51 9.48 -3.68
N LYS A 18 -8.20 9.82 -4.93
CA LYS A 18 -8.95 9.36 -6.10
C LYS A 18 -8.35 8.03 -6.54
N TRP A 19 -9.10 6.94 -6.34
CA TRP A 19 -8.67 5.60 -6.70
C TRP A 19 -8.73 5.37 -8.21
N VAL A 20 -7.73 4.67 -8.74
CA VAL A 20 -7.68 4.30 -10.15
C VAL A 20 -8.70 3.20 -10.43
N MET A 21 -9.56 3.42 -11.41
CA MET A 21 -10.60 2.48 -11.84
C MET A 21 -10.09 1.58 -12.96
N HIS A 22 -10.15 0.27 -12.75
CA HIS A 22 -9.89 -0.79 -13.72
C HIS A 22 -11.18 -1.54 -14.01
N ASN A 23 -11.70 -1.47 -15.24
CA ASN A 23 -12.95 -2.14 -15.63
C ASN A 23 -14.14 -1.86 -14.67
N ARG A 24 -14.30 -0.60 -14.23
CA ARG A 24 -15.32 -0.15 -13.26
C ARG A 24 -15.14 -0.68 -11.82
N ASN A 25 -13.96 -1.23 -11.50
CA ASN A 25 -13.58 -1.64 -10.15
C ASN A 25 -12.24 -1.00 -9.74
N GLU A 26 -12.11 -0.55 -8.50
CA GLU A 26 -10.85 0.00 -7.96
C GLU A 26 -9.84 -1.10 -7.63
N TRP A 27 -10.33 -2.34 -7.42
CA TRP A 27 -9.55 -3.45 -6.90
C TRP A 27 -8.97 -4.34 -8.00
N SER A 28 -7.69 -4.65 -7.86
CA SER A 28 -6.95 -5.60 -8.70
C SER A 28 -6.49 -6.79 -7.85
N TYR A 29 -6.71 -8.01 -8.33
CA TYR A 29 -6.27 -9.22 -7.64
C TYR A 29 -4.75 -9.40 -7.73
N ILE A 30 -4.10 -9.71 -6.62
CA ILE A 30 -2.65 -9.95 -6.50
C ILE A 30 -2.30 -11.29 -5.82
N GLY A 31 -3.30 -11.98 -5.27
CA GLY A 31 -3.10 -13.21 -4.50
C GLY A 31 -2.64 -12.96 -3.06
N VAL A 32 -2.64 -14.02 -2.25
CA VAL A 32 -2.22 -14.01 -0.84
C VAL A 32 -1.68 -15.39 -0.47
N GLY A 33 -0.76 -15.47 0.50
CA GLY A 33 -0.16 -16.74 0.91
C GLY A 33 0.67 -17.35 -0.22
N ASP A 34 0.30 -18.56 -0.63
CA ASP A 34 0.96 -19.30 -1.72
C ASP A 34 0.62 -18.72 -3.11
N ASP A 35 -0.53 -18.06 -3.25
CA ASP A 35 -0.96 -17.43 -4.51
C ASP A 35 -0.39 -16.01 -4.70
N TYR A 36 0.37 -15.50 -3.73
CA TYR A 36 0.89 -14.14 -3.76
C TYR A 36 1.87 -13.93 -4.93
N ASN A 37 1.49 -13.08 -5.88
CA ASN A 37 2.31 -12.77 -7.04
C ASN A 37 3.22 -11.57 -6.77
N GLU A 38 4.39 -11.85 -6.21
CA GLU A 38 5.37 -10.82 -5.82
C GLU A 38 5.82 -9.95 -7.01
N ASP A 39 6.06 -10.54 -8.18
CA ASP A 39 6.47 -9.80 -9.38
C ASP A 39 5.41 -8.80 -9.84
N LYS A 40 4.14 -9.20 -9.81
CA LYS A 40 3.01 -8.33 -10.15
C LYS A 40 2.91 -7.18 -9.16
N VAL A 41 3.01 -7.47 -7.87
CA VAL A 41 2.94 -6.44 -6.82
C VAL A 41 4.12 -5.48 -6.93
N ASN A 42 5.33 -5.98 -7.14
CA ASN A 42 6.52 -5.16 -7.30
C ASN A 42 6.40 -4.21 -8.49
N LYS A 43 5.90 -4.69 -9.63
CA LYS A 43 5.62 -3.84 -10.81
C LYS A 43 4.61 -2.73 -10.48
N ILE A 44 3.51 -3.06 -9.81
CA ILE A 44 2.47 -2.09 -9.45
C ILE A 44 3.03 -1.03 -8.47
N ILE A 45 3.81 -1.45 -7.46
CA ILE A 45 4.47 -0.55 -6.50
C ILE A 45 5.43 0.38 -7.23
N ALA A 46 6.35 -0.15 -8.03
CA ALA A 46 7.36 0.65 -8.73
C ALA A 46 6.75 1.64 -9.74
N GLN A 47 5.65 1.27 -10.39
CA GLN A 47 4.92 2.16 -11.29
C GLN A 47 4.22 3.31 -10.54
N HIS A 48 3.63 3.02 -9.38
CA HIS A 48 2.86 4.01 -8.63
C HIS A 48 3.74 4.93 -7.79
N PHE A 49 4.78 4.36 -7.17
CA PHE A 49 5.76 5.03 -6.31
C PHE A 49 7.14 5.03 -6.98
N PRO A 50 7.47 6.03 -7.81
CA PRO A 50 8.81 6.18 -8.36
C PRO A 50 9.85 6.58 -7.29
N ASP A 51 9.38 7.01 -6.11
CA ASP A 51 10.22 7.33 -4.96
C ASP A 51 10.95 6.09 -4.42
N SER A 52 12.13 6.28 -3.87
CA SER A 52 12.92 5.16 -3.32
C SER A 52 12.37 4.64 -1.99
N THR A 53 11.64 5.47 -1.25
CA THR A 53 11.20 5.17 0.13
C THR A 53 9.75 5.60 0.33
N ILE A 54 8.96 4.71 0.93
CA ILE A 54 7.54 4.90 1.20
C ILE A 54 7.20 4.49 2.64
N TYR A 55 6.07 4.96 3.16
CA TYR A 55 5.50 4.45 4.40
C TYR A 55 4.78 3.12 4.14
N LEU A 56 5.07 2.12 4.97
CA LEU A 56 4.21 0.96 5.19
C LEU A 56 3.44 1.16 6.48
N VAL A 57 2.11 1.13 6.38
CA VAL A 57 1.16 1.38 7.46
C VAL A 57 0.32 0.13 7.66
N ILE A 58 0.46 -0.52 8.81
CA ILE A 58 -0.26 -1.73 9.19
C ILE A 58 -1.29 -1.39 10.26
N ASP A 59 -0.82 -0.79 11.35
CA ASP A 59 -1.66 -0.34 12.45
C ASP A 59 -0.99 0.85 13.19
N ARG A 60 -1.65 1.32 14.26
CA ARG A 60 -1.20 2.46 15.08
C ARG A 60 0.16 2.29 15.75
N HIS A 61 0.65 1.06 15.86
CA HIS A 61 1.90 0.67 16.49
C HIS A 61 2.93 0.20 15.45
N HIS A 62 2.47 -0.35 14.33
CA HIS A 62 3.29 -0.88 13.24
C HIS A 62 3.12 -0.03 11.98
N SER A 63 3.89 1.05 11.91
CA SER A 63 4.03 1.90 10.74
C SER A 63 5.48 2.38 10.64
N PHE A 64 6.11 2.20 9.48
CA PHE A 64 7.53 2.50 9.28
C PHE A 64 7.87 2.79 7.82
N LEU A 65 9.08 3.27 7.56
CA LEU A 65 9.60 3.50 6.22
C LEU A 65 10.15 2.20 5.63
N THR A 66 9.81 1.92 4.38
CA THR A 66 10.36 0.79 3.62
C THR A 66 10.78 1.25 2.23
N PRO A 67 11.90 0.73 1.68
CA PRO A 67 12.25 0.96 0.28
C PRO A 67 11.20 0.37 -0.66
N THR A 68 10.91 1.05 -1.76
CA THR A 68 9.98 0.53 -2.79
C THR A 68 10.46 -0.80 -3.37
N ALA A 69 11.78 -0.96 -3.53
CA ALA A 69 12.42 -2.19 -4.03
C ALA A 69 12.15 -3.44 -3.18
N THR A 70 11.92 -3.28 -1.87
CA THR A 70 11.69 -4.39 -0.93
C THR A 70 10.26 -4.41 -0.40
N ALA A 71 9.42 -3.45 -0.79
CA ALA A 71 8.07 -3.31 -0.26
C ALA A 71 7.20 -4.53 -0.57
N ALA A 72 7.28 -5.06 -1.80
CA ALA A 72 6.51 -6.25 -2.22
C ALA A 72 6.84 -7.48 -1.37
N GLN A 73 8.11 -7.69 -1.03
CA GLN A 73 8.54 -8.77 -0.15
C GLN A 73 8.07 -8.52 1.30
N THR A 74 8.23 -7.29 1.78
CA THR A 74 7.92 -6.88 3.16
C THR A 74 6.44 -7.08 3.51
N ILE A 75 5.53 -6.86 2.56
CA ILE A 75 4.10 -6.96 2.81
C ILE A 75 3.54 -8.39 2.70
N ARG A 76 4.29 -9.35 2.15
CA ARG A 76 3.80 -10.71 1.85
C ARG A 76 3.25 -11.42 3.09
N GLU A 77 4.02 -11.46 4.18
CA GLU A 77 3.59 -12.12 5.42
C GLU A 77 2.51 -11.31 6.16
N PRO A 78 2.67 -9.98 6.37
CA PRO A 78 1.65 -9.19 7.04
C PRO A 78 0.28 -9.22 6.34
N LEU A 79 0.26 -9.31 5.01
CA LEU A 79 -0.97 -9.29 4.20
C LEU A 79 -1.88 -10.48 4.50
N GLN A 80 -1.34 -11.62 4.93
CA GLN A 80 -2.15 -12.78 5.29
C GLN A 80 -3.04 -12.54 6.51
N LYS A 81 -2.71 -11.55 7.33
CA LYS A 81 -3.36 -11.29 8.63
C LYS A 81 -4.00 -9.91 8.70
N ASN A 82 -3.44 -8.93 7.98
CA ASN A 82 -3.77 -7.53 8.13
C ASN A 82 -4.03 -6.86 6.78
N ASN A 83 -4.84 -5.82 6.81
CA ASN A 83 -4.90 -4.85 5.73
C ASN A 83 -3.72 -3.90 5.88
N LEU A 84 -3.14 -3.49 4.77
CA LEU A 84 -1.91 -2.71 4.73
C LEU A 84 -2.12 -1.51 3.82
N THR A 85 -1.46 -0.40 4.12
CA THR A 85 -1.41 0.75 3.22
C THR A 85 0.04 1.14 2.97
N LEU A 86 0.39 1.28 1.70
CA LEU A 86 1.59 1.95 1.27
C LEU A 86 1.24 3.41 0.93
N SER A 87 2.09 4.35 1.34
CA SER A 87 1.92 5.77 1.05
C SER A 87 3.25 6.42 0.74
N ASN A 88 3.28 7.38 -0.18
CA ASN A 88 4.44 8.26 -0.26
C ASN A 88 4.52 9.19 0.97
N LEU A 89 5.64 9.89 1.13
CA LEU A 89 5.92 10.67 2.33
C LEU A 89 4.94 11.84 2.54
N ASP A 90 4.38 12.38 1.46
CA ASP A 90 3.43 13.51 1.49
C ASP A 90 1.97 13.07 1.60
N PHE A 91 1.71 11.76 1.69
CA PHE A 91 0.37 11.18 1.71
C PHE A 91 -0.48 11.63 0.51
N THR A 92 0.15 11.85 -0.64
CA THR A 92 -0.52 12.22 -1.89
C THR A 92 -0.80 11.02 -2.78
N LYS A 93 -0.02 9.96 -2.66
CA LYS A 93 -0.18 8.67 -3.36
C LYS A 93 -0.36 7.56 -2.34
N MET A 94 -1.32 6.69 -2.56
CA MET A 94 -1.61 5.59 -1.64
C MET A 94 -1.97 4.31 -2.40
N MET A 95 -1.60 3.19 -1.80
CA MET A 95 -1.94 1.86 -2.26
C MET A 95 -2.41 1.03 -1.07
N VAL A 96 -3.66 0.57 -1.12
CA VAL A 96 -4.31 -0.18 -0.06
C VAL A 96 -4.38 -1.64 -0.47
N PHE A 97 -3.87 -2.51 0.39
CA PHE A 97 -3.90 -3.94 0.27
C PHE A 97 -4.90 -4.50 1.27
N ASP A 98 -5.80 -5.34 0.78
CA ASP A 98 -6.71 -6.11 1.64
C ASP A 98 -6.22 -7.55 1.75
N ARG A 99 -6.38 -8.13 2.95
CA ARG A 99 -5.97 -9.49 3.27
C ARG A 99 -6.57 -10.58 2.38
N ILE A 100 -7.62 -10.28 1.62
CA ILE A 100 -8.17 -11.20 0.61
C ILE A 100 -7.33 -11.27 -0.68
N GLY A 101 -6.18 -10.60 -0.74
CA GLY A 101 -5.27 -10.63 -1.90
C GLY A 101 -5.69 -9.69 -3.02
N VAL A 102 -6.23 -8.52 -2.67
CA VAL A 102 -6.56 -7.46 -3.63
C VAL A 102 -5.85 -6.16 -3.25
N VAL A 103 -5.55 -5.35 -4.26
CA VAL A 103 -4.93 -4.04 -4.12
C VAL A 103 -5.71 -2.99 -4.87
N LYS A 104 -5.81 -1.79 -4.31
CA LYS A 104 -6.20 -0.58 -5.03
C LYS A 104 -5.17 0.52 -4.81
N TYR A 105 -5.02 1.42 -5.76
CA TYR A 105 -4.09 2.54 -5.64
C TYR A 105 -4.66 3.80 -6.27
N GLY A 106 -4.14 4.94 -5.88
CA GLY A 106 -4.67 6.22 -6.29
C GLY A 106 -3.83 7.39 -5.80
N GLU A 107 -4.20 8.56 -6.25
CA GLU A 107 -3.52 9.80 -5.89
C GLU A 107 -4.52 10.94 -5.63
N ARG A 108 -4.09 11.96 -4.91
CA ARG A 108 -4.80 13.24 -4.79
C ARG A 108 -4.02 14.31 -5.56
N TYR A 109 -4.76 15.14 -6.30
CA TYR A 109 -4.28 16.33 -6.99
C TYR A 109 -4.30 17.54 -6.04
#